data_AF-A0A961XTP4-F1
#
_entry.id   AF-A0A961XTP4-F1
#
_cell.length_a   1.000
_cell.length_b   1.000
_cell.length_c   1.000
_cell.angle_alpha   90.00
_cell.angle_beta   90.00
_cell.angle_gamma   90.00
#
_symmetry.space_group_name_H-M   'P 1'
#
loop_
_entity.id
_entity.type
_entity.pdbx_description
1 polymer ?
#
loop_
_entity_poly.entity_id
_entity_poly.type
_entity_poly.pdbx_seq_one_letter_code
_entity_poly.pdbx_strand_id
1 'polypeptide(L)'
;MSRKFRVIDTGVRPCREQIAFDQMLIDAHKAGDVPDTVRFLQFPPSVLVGRHQALSHELNLEACREAGVGIGRRVTGGGALYLDEGQFGWELVFHRDTLGITNLGELASEICQAAAFGLSKLGIEARYRPRNDIEVEGRKISGTGGFFDGSTIFYQGTTLVDM
;
A
#
# COMPACT_ATOMS: atom_id res chain seq x y z
N MET A 1 -13.67 -23.14 -4.36
CA MET A 1 -13.91 -22.60 -3.01
C MET A 1 -13.25 -21.22 -2.93
N SER A 2 -13.93 -20.22 -2.39
CA SER A 2 -13.31 -18.91 -2.12
C SER A 2 -12.19 -19.09 -1.08
N ARG A 3 -10.95 -18.70 -1.41
CA ARG A 3 -9.84 -18.66 -0.45
C ARG A 3 -10.12 -17.55 0.56
N LYS A 4 -10.03 -17.85 1.86
CA LYS A 4 -10.27 -16.88 2.93
C LYS A 4 -9.01 -16.06 3.18
N PHE A 5 -9.15 -14.74 3.19
CA PHE A 5 -8.11 -13.83 3.66
C PHE A 5 -8.43 -13.45 5.11
N ARG A 6 -7.38 -13.35 5.95
CA ARG A 6 -7.47 -12.67 7.23
C ARG A 6 -7.54 -11.16 6.98
N VAL A 7 -8.42 -10.46 7.68
CA VAL A 7 -8.50 -9.00 7.62
C VAL A 7 -7.97 -8.43 8.93
N ILE A 8 -7.05 -7.47 8.85
CA ILE A 8 -6.50 -6.75 9.99
C ILE A 8 -6.73 -5.25 9.75
N ASP A 9 -7.15 -4.53 10.78
CA ASP A 9 -7.07 -3.07 10.80
C ASP A 9 -6.13 -2.66 11.94
N THR A 10 -5.09 -1.90 11.59
CA THR A 10 -4.08 -1.44 12.55
C THR A 10 -4.35 -0.03 13.07
N GLY A 11 -5.33 0.68 12.50
CA GLY A 11 -5.68 2.06 12.83
C GLY A 11 -4.57 3.06 12.53
N VAL A 12 -4.64 4.22 13.18
CA VAL A 12 -3.65 5.30 13.08
C VAL A 12 -2.44 4.96 13.94
N ARG A 13 -1.25 4.87 13.31
CA ARG A 13 0.02 4.59 14.02
C ARG A 13 1.21 5.32 13.38
N PRO A 14 2.28 5.60 14.14
CA PRO A 14 3.49 6.21 13.59
C PRO A 14 4.05 5.45 12.39
N CYS A 15 4.54 6.17 11.39
CA CYS A 15 4.96 5.57 10.11
C CYS A 15 5.98 4.43 10.22
N ARG A 16 6.92 4.52 11.17
CA ARG A 16 7.92 3.46 11.39
C ARG A 16 7.32 2.18 11.94
N GLU A 17 6.29 2.29 12.77
CA GLU A 17 5.56 1.13 13.29
C GLU A 17 4.75 0.48 12.16
N GLN A 18 4.05 1.29 11.35
CA GLN A 18 3.31 0.78 10.20
C GLN A 18 4.20 0.02 9.22
N ILE A 19 5.35 0.59 8.85
CA ILE A 19 6.32 -0.04 7.95
C ILE A 19 6.93 -1.31 8.56
N ALA A 20 7.12 -1.35 9.88
CA ALA A 20 7.63 -2.56 10.53
C ALA A 20 6.66 -3.73 10.37
N PHE A 21 5.35 -3.47 10.36
CA PHE A 21 4.34 -4.50 10.08
C PHE A 21 4.42 -5.04 8.65
N ASP A 22 4.79 -4.22 7.65
CA ASP A 22 4.96 -4.69 6.25
C ASP A 22 5.93 -5.87 6.20
N GLN A 23 7.15 -5.66 6.69
CA GLN A 23 8.20 -6.67 6.65
C GLN A 23 7.88 -7.86 7.56
N MET A 24 7.33 -7.60 8.75
CA MET A 24 6.91 -8.65 9.68
C MET A 24 5.84 -9.56 9.08
N LEU A 25 4.84 -9.02 8.39
CA LEU A 25 3.79 -9.81 7.75
C LEU A 25 4.33 -10.62 6.59
N ILE A 26 5.23 -10.05 5.78
CA ILE A 26 5.92 -10.78 4.70
C ILE A 26 6.69 -11.97 5.27
N ASP A 27 7.50 -11.75 6.29
CA ASP A 27 8.35 -12.79 6.88
C ASP A 27 7.53 -13.87 7.59
N ALA A 28 6.51 -13.48 8.35
CA ALA A 28 5.60 -14.42 9.00
C ALA A 28 4.80 -15.25 7.98
N HIS A 29 4.38 -14.64 6.86
CA HIS A 29 3.67 -15.36 5.80
C HIS A 29 4.61 -16.38 5.11
N LYS A 30 5.85 -15.98 4.84
CA LYS A 30 6.88 -16.88 4.29
C LYS A 30 7.19 -18.06 5.21
N ALA A 31 7.15 -17.85 6.53
CA ALA A 31 7.32 -18.90 7.53
C ALA A 31 6.09 -19.82 7.66
N GLY A 32 4.94 -19.45 7.08
CA GLY A 32 3.68 -20.17 7.24
C GLY A 32 2.98 -19.90 8.57
N ASP A 33 3.44 -18.91 9.34
CA ASP A 33 2.89 -18.56 10.66
C ASP A 33 1.57 -17.77 10.54
N VAL A 34 1.33 -17.13 9.39
CA VAL A 34 0.12 -16.37 9.12
C VAL A 34 -0.48 -16.70 7.75
N PRO A 35 -1.81 -16.64 7.61
CA PRO A 35 -2.48 -16.88 6.33
C PRO A 35 -2.38 -15.65 5.40
N ASP A 36 -2.81 -15.82 4.15
CA ASP A 36 -3.12 -14.71 3.23
C ASP A 36 -3.91 -13.61 3.96
N THR A 37 -3.43 -12.37 3.90
CA THR A 37 -3.88 -11.26 4.74
C THR A 37 -4.15 -10.01 3.91
N VAL A 38 -5.27 -9.35 4.20
CA VAL A 38 -5.53 -7.95 3.86
C VAL A 38 -5.34 -7.12 5.13
N ARG A 39 -4.55 -6.04 5.05
CA ARG A 39 -4.37 -5.10 6.16
C ARG A 39 -4.79 -3.69 5.76
N PHE A 40 -5.54 -3.03 6.63
CA PHE A 40 -5.84 -1.60 6.57
C PHE A 40 -5.02 -0.84 7.63
N LEU A 41 -4.62 0.37 7.28
CA LEU A 41 -3.73 1.19 8.08
C LEU A 41 -3.93 2.68 7.81
N GLN A 42 -3.63 3.50 8.80
CA GLN A 42 -3.58 4.96 8.68
C GLN A 42 -2.34 5.51 9.39
N PHE A 43 -2.02 6.76 9.10
CA PHE A 43 -0.82 7.43 9.60
C PHE A 43 -1.21 8.78 10.21
N PRO A 44 -0.57 9.23 11.30
CA PRO A 44 -0.46 10.66 11.56
C PRO A 44 0.42 11.31 10.48
N PRO A 45 0.47 12.65 10.35
CA PRO A 45 1.26 13.33 9.33
C PRO A 45 2.66 12.73 9.15
N SER A 46 2.88 12.14 7.98
CA SER A 46 4.04 11.30 7.69
C SER A 46 4.46 11.41 6.23
N VAL A 47 5.76 11.34 6.00
CA VAL A 47 6.35 11.16 4.68
C VAL A 47 7.02 9.80 4.58
N LEU A 48 6.70 9.08 3.50
CA LEU A 48 7.32 7.80 3.18
C LEU A 48 8.14 7.94 1.89
N VAL A 49 9.44 7.64 1.97
CA VAL A 49 10.27 7.52 0.77
C VAL A 49 10.30 6.08 0.27
N GLY A 50 10.32 5.91 -1.05
CA GLY A 50 10.48 4.59 -1.66
C GLY A 50 11.84 3.97 -1.36
N ARG A 51 11.89 2.63 -1.39
CA ARG A 51 13.08 1.82 -1.06
C ARG A 51 14.37 2.35 -1.69
N HIS A 52 14.32 2.78 -2.95
CA HIS A 52 15.49 3.19 -3.74
C HIS A 52 15.72 4.71 -3.83
N GLN A 53 14.88 5.53 -3.17
CA GLN A 53 15.01 6.98 -3.25
C GLN A 53 16.02 7.54 -2.24
N ALA A 54 16.74 8.60 -2.63
CA ALA A 54 17.59 9.36 -1.74
C ALA A 54 16.75 10.35 -0.91
N LEU A 55 16.81 10.26 0.43
CA LEU A 55 16.02 11.11 1.33
C LEU A 55 16.18 12.60 1.01
N SER A 56 17.42 13.04 0.77
CA SER A 56 17.78 14.43 0.50
C SER A 56 17.25 14.98 -0.83
N HIS A 57 16.85 14.12 -1.78
CA HIS A 57 16.29 14.56 -3.06
C HIS A 57 14.77 14.68 -3.01
N GLU A 58 14.12 13.93 -2.12
CA GLU A 58 12.66 13.83 -2.06
C GLU A 58 12.05 14.72 -0.98
N LEU A 59 12.78 14.95 0.11
CA LEU A 59 12.24 15.59 1.31
C LEU A 59 13.03 16.83 1.70
N ASN A 60 12.31 17.89 2.07
CA ASN A 60 12.84 18.93 2.93
C ASN A 60 12.81 18.44 4.38
N LEU A 61 13.93 17.89 4.85
CA LEU A 61 14.04 17.29 6.19
C LEU A 61 13.85 18.32 7.32
N GLU A 62 14.24 19.58 7.09
CA GLU A 62 14.06 20.64 8.09
C GLU A 62 12.59 20.97 8.25
N ALA A 63 11.87 21.20 7.15
CA ALA A 63 10.43 21.46 7.17
C ALA A 63 9.64 20.28 7.78
N CYS A 64 10.03 19.03 7.47
CA CYS A 64 9.39 17.86 8.08
C CYS A 64 9.58 17.84 9.60
N ARG A 65 10.79 18.16 10.09
CA ARG A 65 11.09 18.20 11.52
C ARG A 65 10.35 19.33 12.24
N GLU A 66 10.29 20.51 11.63
CA GLU A 66 9.56 21.67 12.19
C GLU A 66 8.05 21.42 12.25
N ALA A 67 7.49 20.78 11.24
CA ALA A 67 6.07 20.42 11.19
C ALA A 67 5.71 19.16 12.02
N GLY A 68 6.69 18.49 12.64
CA GLY A 68 6.46 17.26 13.40
C GLY A 68 6.04 16.06 12.53
N VAL A 69 6.34 16.09 11.24
CA VAL A 69 5.97 15.05 10.28
C VAL A 69 6.90 13.85 10.42
N GLY A 70 6.32 12.65 10.60
CA GLY A 70 7.06 11.41 10.72
C GLY A 70 7.79 11.04 9.41
N ILE A 71 9.01 10.53 9.50
CA ILE A 71 9.79 10.13 8.30
C ILE A 71 10.04 8.62 8.34
N GLY A 72 9.62 7.93 7.28
CA GLY A 72 9.79 6.49 7.08
C GLY A 72 10.30 6.13 5.68
N ARG A 73 10.90 4.94 5.55
CA ARG A 73 11.27 4.33 4.27
C ARG A 73 10.55 2.99 4.15
N ARG A 74 9.70 2.85 3.13
CA ARG A 74 8.92 1.63 2.91
C ARG A 74 9.70 0.55 2.17
N VAL A 75 9.26 -0.70 2.31
CA VAL A 75 9.89 -1.87 1.68
C VAL A 75 9.68 -1.92 0.16
N THR A 76 8.68 -1.19 -0.35
CA THR A 76 8.34 -1.05 -1.77
C THR A 76 9.10 0.10 -2.44
N GLY A 77 9.20 0.05 -3.77
CA GLY A 77 9.69 1.15 -4.60
C GLY A 77 8.68 2.31 -4.74
N GLY A 78 8.76 3.02 -5.88
CA GLY A 78 7.89 4.16 -6.18
C GLY A 78 8.36 5.49 -5.59
N GLY A 79 7.60 6.56 -5.84
CA GLY A 79 7.91 7.94 -5.44
C GLY A 79 7.56 8.29 -3.99
N ALA A 80 8.02 9.41 -3.47
CA ALA A 80 7.71 9.80 -2.10
C ALA A 80 6.20 10.06 -1.92
N LEU A 81 5.68 9.77 -0.74
CA LEU A 81 4.27 9.93 -0.38
C LEU A 81 4.17 10.79 0.88
N TYR A 82 3.16 11.64 0.94
CA TYR A 82 2.69 12.28 2.16
C TYR A 82 1.38 11.61 2.58
N LEU A 83 1.26 11.27 3.86
CA LEU A 83 0.17 10.50 4.46
C LEU A 83 -0.28 11.14 5.77
N ASP A 84 -1.57 11.18 5.99
CA ASP A 84 -2.22 11.62 7.24
C ASP A 84 -3.55 10.87 7.42
N GLU A 85 -4.33 11.26 8.42
CA GLU A 85 -5.59 10.62 8.79
C GLU A 85 -6.70 10.83 7.74
N GLY A 86 -6.51 11.77 6.81
CA GLY A 86 -7.38 12.00 5.64
C GLY A 86 -7.30 10.91 4.57
N GLN A 87 -6.42 9.94 4.78
CA GLN A 87 -6.08 8.88 3.84
C GLN A 87 -6.09 7.54 4.57
N PHE A 88 -6.23 6.45 3.83
CA PHE A 88 -5.93 5.12 4.35
C PHE A 88 -5.05 4.33 3.39
N GLY A 89 -4.20 3.49 3.96
CA GLY A 89 -3.47 2.46 3.26
C GLY A 89 -4.23 1.14 3.26
N TRP A 90 -3.98 0.33 2.25
CA TRP A 90 -4.38 -1.07 2.21
C TRP A 90 -3.22 -1.91 1.68
N GLU A 91 -3.09 -3.11 2.21
CA GLU A 91 -2.00 -4.04 1.91
C GLU A 91 -2.52 -5.45 1.75
N LEU A 92 -1.88 -6.19 0.86
CA LEU A 92 -2.13 -7.58 0.56
C LEU A 92 -0.82 -8.34 0.73
N VAL A 93 -0.85 -9.36 1.59
CA VAL A 93 0.25 -10.31 1.78
C VAL A 93 -0.33 -11.69 1.50
N PHE A 94 0.07 -12.33 0.40
CA PHE A 94 -0.53 -13.61 0.01
C PHE A 94 0.35 -14.46 -0.89
N HIS A 95 0.05 -15.75 -1.00
CA HIS A 95 0.80 -16.66 -1.85
C HIS A 95 0.58 -16.39 -3.34
N ARG A 96 1.62 -16.47 -4.17
CA ARG A 96 1.53 -16.19 -5.62
C ARG A 96 0.54 -17.06 -6.39
N ASP A 97 0.34 -18.29 -5.94
CA ASP A 97 -0.64 -19.22 -6.51
C ASP A 97 -2.09 -18.92 -6.09
N THR A 98 -2.32 -17.90 -5.26
CA THR A 98 -3.68 -17.46 -4.91
C THR A 98 -4.42 -16.89 -6.11
N LEU A 99 -3.72 -16.13 -6.96
CA LEU A 99 -4.26 -15.63 -8.22
C LEU A 99 -3.72 -16.39 -9.44
N GLY A 100 -2.62 -17.14 -9.29
CA GLY A 100 -2.01 -17.88 -10.41
C GLY A 100 -1.36 -16.98 -11.45
N ILE A 101 -1.15 -15.70 -11.14
CA ILE A 101 -0.54 -14.71 -12.03
C ILE A 101 0.94 -14.56 -11.66
N THR A 102 1.82 -14.80 -12.64
CA THR A 102 3.27 -14.78 -12.43
C THR A 102 3.93 -13.47 -12.83
N ASN A 103 3.27 -12.68 -13.68
CA ASN A 103 3.73 -11.37 -14.11
C ASN A 103 3.26 -10.28 -13.14
N LEU A 104 4.18 -9.47 -12.61
CA LEU A 104 3.84 -8.41 -11.64
C LEU A 104 2.94 -7.32 -12.24
N GLY A 105 3.08 -7.01 -13.52
CA GLY A 105 2.26 -6.00 -14.20
C GLY A 105 0.82 -6.45 -14.40
N GLU A 106 0.62 -7.70 -14.81
CA GLU A 106 -0.72 -8.32 -14.91
C GLU A 106 -1.36 -8.42 -13.52
N LEU A 107 -0.61 -8.88 -12.54
CA LEU A 107 -1.05 -8.96 -11.14
C LEU A 107 -1.47 -7.59 -10.60
N ALA A 108 -0.64 -6.56 -10.85
CA ALA A 108 -0.94 -5.19 -10.48
C ALA A 108 -2.25 -4.70 -11.13
N SER A 109 -2.44 -4.97 -12.41
CA SER A 109 -3.66 -4.62 -13.13
C SER A 109 -4.90 -5.27 -12.50
N GLU A 110 -4.86 -6.58 -12.23
CA GLU A 110 -5.98 -7.30 -11.61
C GLU A 110 -6.30 -6.78 -10.20
N ILE A 111 -5.27 -6.56 -9.37
CA ILE A 111 -5.46 -6.01 -8.02
C ILE A 111 -6.04 -4.59 -8.09
N CYS A 112 -5.52 -3.73 -8.97
CA CYS A 112 -6.02 -2.36 -9.13
C CYS A 112 -7.47 -2.32 -9.64
N GLN A 113 -7.82 -3.21 -10.58
CA GLN A 113 -9.20 -3.33 -11.05
C GLN A 113 -10.14 -3.78 -9.93
N ALA A 114 -9.73 -4.76 -9.13
CA ALA A 114 -10.52 -5.22 -7.98
C ALA A 114 -10.69 -4.11 -6.92
N ALA A 115 -9.62 -3.37 -6.62
CA ALA A 115 -9.67 -2.23 -5.69
C ALA A 115 -10.58 -1.11 -6.22
N ALA A 116 -10.46 -0.74 -7.50
CA ALA A 116 -11.32 0.25 -8.16
C ALA A 116 -12.80 -0.18 -8.18
N PHE A 117 -13.06 -1.47 -8.43
CA PHE A 117 -14.40 -2.04 -8.34
C PHE A 117 -14.97 -1.95 -6.92
N GLY A 118 -14.17 -2.28 -5.91
CA GLY A 118 -14.55 -2.16 -4.50
C GLY A 118 -14.91 -0.72 -4.11
N LEU A 119 -14.05 0.24 -4.47
CA LEU A 119 -14.34 1.67 -4.31
C LEU A 119 -15.61 2.09 -5.06
N SER A 120 -15.85 1.55 -6.25
CA SER A 120 -17.06 1.82 -7.01
C SER A 120 -18.34 1.34 -6.35
N LYS A 121 -18.27 0.29 -5.53
CA LYS A 121 -19.41 -0.15 -4.70
C LYS A 121 -19.74 0.82 -3.58
N LEU A 122 -18.85 1.75 -3.25
CA LEU A 122 -19.07 2.79 -2.25
C LEU A 122 -19.65 4.08 -2.85
N GLY A 123 -19.93 4.11 -4.15
CA GLY A 123 -20.67 5.21 -4.80
C GLY A 123 -19.81 6.22 -5.57
N ILE A 124 -18.52 5.95 -5.76
CA ILE A 124 -17.63 6.78 -6.61
C ILE A 124 -17.27 6.06 -7.90
N GLU A 125 -17.11 6.75 -9.03
CA GLU A 125 -16.75 6.09 -10.28
C GLU A 125 -15.23 5.85 -10.39
N ALA A 126 -14.72 4.92 -9.58
CA ALA A 126 -13.30 4.62 -9.51
C ALA A 126 -12.85 3.69 -10.65
N ARG A 127 -11.78 4.06 -11.34
CA ARG A 127 -11.23 3.33 -12.50
C ARG A 127 -9.74 3.11 -12.33
N TYR A 128 -9.27 1.92 -12.74
CA TYR A 128 -7.83 1.66 -12.85
C TYR A 128 -7.23 2.52 -13.98
N ARG A 129 -6.17 3.24 -13.66
CA ARG A 129 -5.32 3.96 -14.60
C ARG A 129 -3.92 3.33 -14.63
N PRO A 130 -3.53 2.73 -15.76
CA PRO A 130 -2.18 2.21 -15.91
C PRO A 130 -1.11 3.28 -15.64
N ARG A 131 -0.01 2.94 -14.99
CA ARG A 131 0.42 1.57 -14.64
C ARG A 131 -0.01 1.07 -13.26
N ASN A 132 -0.32 1.96 -12.32
CA ASN A 132 -0.44 1.61 -10.91
C ASN A 132 -1.34 2.58 -10.12
N ASP A 133 -2.24 3.28 -10.80
CA ASP A 133 -3.08 4.30 -10.18
C ASP A 133 -4.55 3.91 -10.23
N ILE A 134 -5.34 4.42 -9.28
CA ILE A 134 -6.80 4.44 -9.38
C ILE A 134 -7.22 5.90 -9.40
N GLU A 135 -8.16 6.22 -10.29
CA GLU A 135 -8.65 7.57 -10.50
C GLU A 135 -10.17 7.66 -10.44
N VAL A 136 -10.65 8.88 -10.14
CA VAL A 136 -12.04 9.31 -10.26
C VAL A 136 -12.01 10.61 -11.06
N GLU A 137 -12.86 10.71 -12.09
CA GLU A 137 -12.91 11.90 -12.96
C GLU A 137 -11.54 12.32 -13.53
N GLY A 138 -10.68 11.35 -13.87
CA GLY A 138 -9.34 11.59 -14.43
C GLY A 138 -8.29 12.06 -13.41
N ARG A 139 -8.66 12.17 -12.12
CA ARG A 139 -7.78 12.55 -11.02
C ARG A 139 -7.39 11.32 -10.21
N LYS A 140 -6.08 11.16 -9.99
CA LYS A 140 -5.54 10.08 -9.17
C LYS A 140 -6.01 10.23 -7.72
N ILE A 141 -6.61 9.17 -7.18
CA ILE A 141 -7.01 9.05 -5.76
C ILE A 141 -6.23 7.97 -5.03
N SER A 142 -5.51 7.12 -5.75
CA SER A 142 -4.71 6.03 -5.17
C SER A 142 -3.46 5.80 -5.99
N GLY A 143 -2.33 5.68 -5.30
CA GLY A 143 -1.09 5.13 -5.84
C GLY A 143 -0.83 3.77 -5.24
N THR A 144 -0.47 2.80 -6.10
CA THR A 144 -0.24 1.42 -5.70
C THR A 144 1.15 0.92 -6.08
N GLY A 145 1.57 -0.20 -5.50
CA GLY A 145 2.80 -0.87 -5.85
C GLY A 145 3.02 -2.13 -5.03
N GLY A 146 3.92 -2.99 -5.51
CA GLY A 146 4.20 -4.25 -4.84
C GLY A 146 5.38 -4.98 -5.48
N PHE A 147 5.70 -6.14 -4.94
CA PHE A 147 6.75 -7.02 -5.42
C PHE A 147 6.50 -8.47 -5.02
N PHE A 148 7.24 -9.37 -5.64
CA PHE A 148 7.36 -10.76 -5.21
C PHE A 148 8.57 -10.92 -4.29
N ASP A 149 8.40 -11.59 -3.16
CA ASP A 149 9.48 -12.10 -2.31
C ASP A 149 9.33 -13.62 -2.20
N GLY A 150 10.08 -14.33 -3.05
CA GLY A 150 9.92 -15.76 -3.23
C GLY A 150 8.51 -16.09 -3.73
N SER A 151 7.77 -16.87 -2.94
CA SER A 151 6.37 -17.22 -3.23
C SER A 151 5.34 -16.26 -2.63
N THR A 152 5.78 -15.29 -1.83
CA THR A 152 4.90 -14.31 -1.19
C THR A 152 4.80 -13.06 -2.06
N ILE A 153 3.58 -12.58 -2.28
CA ILE A 153 3.29 -11.28 -2.85
C ILE A 153 3.08 -10.31 -1.71
N PHE A 154 3.73 -9.14 -1.80
CA PHE A 154 3.34 -7.95 -1.06
C PHE A 154 2.87 -6.90 -2.05
N TYR A 155 1.63 -6.45 -1.91
CA TYR A 155 1.05 -5.41 -2.76
C TYR A 155 0.26 -4.43 -1.90
N GLN A 156 0.41 -3.14 -2.15
CA GLN A 156 -0.19 -2.10 -1.33
C GLN A 156 -0.72 -0.95 -2.17
N GLY A 157 -1.63 -0.19 -1.59
CA GLY A 157 -2.10 1.07 -2.11
C GLY A 157 -2.42 2.05 -1.01
N THR A 158 -2.60 3.29 -1.42
CA THR A 158 -3.09 4.39 -0.58
C THR A 158 -4.39 4.90 -1.18
N THR A 159 -5.27 5.50 -0.42
CA THR A 159 -6.51 6.07 -0.96
C THR A 159 -6.78 7.38 -0.25
N LEU A 160 -6.85 8.45 -1.04
CA LEU A 160 -7.23 9.79 -0.61
C LEU A 160 -8.74 9.79 -0.34
N VAL A 161 -9.15 10.22 0.85
CA VAL A 161 -10.56 10.27 1.25
C VAL A 161 -10.98 11.72 1.51
N ASP A 162 -10.28 12.41 2.40
CA ASP A 162 -10.58 13.78 2.82
C ASP A 162 -9.26 14.49 3.16
N MET A 163 -8.73 15.25 2.20
CA MET A 163 -7.36 15.78 2.22
C MET A 163 -7.36 17.30 1.99
#